data_AF-A0A0D7QHE2-F1
#
_entry.id   AF-A0A0D7QHE2-F1
#
_cell.length_a   1.000
_cell.length_b   1.000
_cell.length_c   1.000
_cell.angle_alpha   90.00
_cell.angle_beta   90.00
_cell.angle_gamma   90.00
#
_symmetry.space_group_name_H-M   'P 1'
#
loop_
_entity.id
_entity.type
_entity.pdbx_description
1 polymer ?
#
loop_
_entity_poly.entity_id
_entity_poly.type
_entity_poly.pdbx_seq_one_letter_code
_entity_poly.pdbx_strand_id
1 'polypeptide(L)'
;MDTSKHIFVLHGVDASERPVLRKKLSRNRVLEFFGKLPATVIGMEACGASQYWARELRKLGHEVKLMAPQLVKPYVMRNKNDGRDAEGLCEAMGRP
;
A
#
# COMPACT_ATOMS: atom_id res chain seq x y z
N MET A 1 -0.94 0.29 0.09
CA MET A 1 -0.34 0.26 -1.26
C MET A 1 -0.84 -0.96 -2.00
N ASP A 2 -1.61 -0.73 -3.05
CA ASP A 2 -1.99 -1.77 -4.01
C ASP A 2 -0.93 -1.89 -5.11
N THR A 3 -0.71 -3.10 -5.62
CA THR A 3 0.38 -3.39 -6.57
C THR A 3 -0.08 -4.24 -7.74
N SER A 4 0.26 -3.79 -8.95
CA SER A 4 0.15 -4.55 -10.19
C SER A 4 1.53 -4.79 -10.82
N LYS A 5 1.57 -5.40 -12.02
CA LYS A 5 2.83 -5.68 -12.74
C LYS A 5 3.69 -4.43 -12.96
N HIS A 6 3.07 -3.28 -13.22
CA HIS A 6 3.77 -2.04 -13.60
C HIS A 6 3.36 -0.79 -12.81
N ILE A 7 2.16 -0.80 -12.22
CA ILE A 7 1.56 0.34 -11.52
C ILE A 7 1.37 0.01 -10.04
N PHE A 8 1.71 0.97 -9.19
CA PHE A 8 1.57 0.93 -7.74
C PHE A 8 0.65 2.07 -7.34
N VAL A 9 -0.38 1.77 -6.57
CA VAL A 9 -1.32 2.79 -6.10
C VAL A 9 -1.18 2.95 -4.60
N LEU A 10 -0.80 4.16 -4.22
CA LEU A 10 -0.62 4.60 -2.86
C LEU A 10 -1.89 5.29 -2.39
N HIS A 11 -2.38 4.82 -1.25
CA HIS A 11 -3.30 5.54 -0.41
C HIS A 11 -2.64 5.62 0.97
N GLY A 12 -2.66 6.81 1.58
CA GLY A 12 -2.14 7.05 2.91
C GLY A 12 -3.00 8.05 3.66
N VAL A 13 -3.20 7.80 4.95
CA VAL A 13 -3.98 8.61 5.86
C VAL A 13 -3.10 9.22 6.95
N ASP A 14 -3.52 10.35 7.52
CA ASP A 14 -2.90 10.92 8.71
C ASP A 14 -3.39 10.22 9.99
N ALA A 15 -2.90 10.68 11.15
CA ALA A 15 -3.30 10.15 12.46
C ALA A 15 -4.79 10.38 12.80
N SER A 16 -5.50 11.21 12.04
CA SER A 16 -6.95 11.43 12.15
C SER A 16 -7.73 10.67 11.08
N GLU A 17 -7.11 9.65 10.46
CA GLU A 17 -7.67 8.83 9.36
C GLU A 17 -8.06 9.63 8.11
N ARG A 18 -7.55 10.86 7.95
CA ARG A 18 -7.85 11.68 6.77
C ARG A 18 -6.91 11.33 5.62
N PRO A 19 -7.41 11.13 4.39
CA PRO A 19 -6.56 10.85 3.24
C PRO A 19 -5.63 12.03 2.94
N VAL A 20 -4.32 11.82 3.10
CA VAL A 20 -3.27 12.82 2.79
C VAL A 20 -2.42 12.43 1.59
N LEU A 21 -2.51 11.18 1.15
CA LEU A 21 -1.77 10.68 0.00
C LEU A 21 -2.68 9.84 -0.89
N ARG A 22 -2.82 10.23 -2.15
CA ARG A 22 -3.39 9.42 -3.22
C ARG A 22 -2.50 9.56 -4.45
N LYS A 23 -1.72 8.53 -4.78
CA LYS A 23 -0.70 8.62 -5.83
C LYS A 23 -0.56 7.32 -6.61
N LYS A 24 -0.45 7.43 -7.93
CA LYS A 24 -0.05 6.31 -8.80
C LYS A 24 1.44 6.44 -9.12
N LEU A 25 2.19 5.35 -8.96
CA LEU A 25 3.62 5.27 -9.25
C LEU A 25 3.90 4.14 -10.25
N SER A 26 4.85 4.37 -11.14
CA SER A 26 5.45 3.31 -11.93
C SER A 26 6.47 2.54 -11.09
N ARG A 27 6.70 1.28 -11.45
CA ARG A 27 7.64 0.37 -10.76
C ARG A 27 9.01 1.02 -10.44
N ASN A 28 9.60 1.73 -11.39
CA ASN A 28 10.92 2.36 -11.25
C ASN A 28 10.93 3.58 -10.29
N ARG A 29 9.77 4.16 -9.98
CA ARG A 29 9.64 5.32 -9.08
C ARG A 29 9.31 4.95 -7.65
N VAL A 30 9.01 3.67 -7.37
CA VAL A 30 8.60 3.21 -6.03
C VAL A 30 9.73 3.45 -5.02
N LEU A 31 10.93 2.91 -5.28
CA LEU A 31 12.05 3.04 -4.33
C LEU A 31 12.53 4.49 -4.18
N GLU A 32 12.53 5.26 -5.27
CA GLU A 32 12.87 6.69 -5.22
C GLU A 32 11.89 7.48 -4.36
N PHE A 33 10.59 7.19 -4.48
CA PHE A 33 9.56 7.85 -3.69
C PHE A 33 9.68 7.51 -2.21
N PHE A 34 9.79 6.23 -1.87
CA PHE A 34 9.89 5.77 -0.48
C PHE A 34 11.21 6.16 0.18
N GLY A 35 12.32 6.18 -0.57
CA GLY A 35 13.61 6.64 -0.04
C GLY A 35 13.67 8.12 0.35
N LYS A 36 12.68 8.93 -0.09
CA LYS A 36 12.53 10.34 0.32
C LYS A 36 11.61 10.51 1.53
N LEU A 37 10.92 9.46 1.95
CA LEU A 37 10.00 9.50 3.08
C LEU A 37 10.70 9.05 4.37
N PRO A 38 10.28 9.58 5.53
CA PRO A 38 10.67 9.00 6.81
C PRO A 38 10.15 7.56 6.93
N ALA A 39 10.73 6.78 7.84
CA ALA A 39 10.26 5.45 8.19
C ALA A 39 8.73 5.49 8.46
N THR A 40 7.99 4.64 7.77
CA THR A 40 6.51 4.66 7.72
C THR A 40 6.01 3.23 7.62
N VAL A 41 4.84 2.96 8.18
CA VAL A 41 4.17 1.65 8.06
C VAL A 41 3.45 1.57 6.71
N ILE A 42 3.75 0.54 5.92
CA ILE A 42 3.22 0.33 4.58
C ILE A 42 2.40 -0.96 4.57
N GLY A 43 1.10 -0.83 4.33
CA GLY A 43 0.23 -1.96 4.04
C GLY A 43 0.34 -2.38 2.59
N MET A 44 0.48 -3.68 2.35
CA MET A 44 0.42 -4.27 1.02
C MET A 44 -0.45 -5.51 1.03
N GLU A 45 -1.26 -5.71 0.00
CA GLU A 45 -1.89 -7.00 -0.23
C GLU A 45 -0.82 -8.05 -0.56
N ALA A 46 -0.95 -9.25 -0.01
CA ALA A 46 -0.07 -10.36 -0.29
C ALA A 46 -0.36 -10.92 -1.70
N CYS A 47 0.56 -10.69 -2.62
CA CYS A 47 0.57 -11.24 -3.97
C CYS A 47 1.96 -11.80 -4.30
N GLY A 48 2.11 -12.42 -5.47
CA GLY A 48 3.39 -13.04 -5.90
C GLY A 48 4.59 -12.09 -5.91
N ALA A 49 4.36 -10.78 -6.04
CA ALA A 49 5.43 -9.77 -6.01
C ALA A 49 5.62 -9.09 -4.64
N SER A 50 4.69 -9.24 -3.69
CA SER A 50 4.66 -8.44 -2.46
C SER A 50 5.85 -8.72 -1.54
N GLN A 51 6.34 -9.96 -1.51
CA GLN A 51 7.52 -10.32 -0.70
C GLN A 51 8.79 -9.61 -1.16
N TYR A 52 8.98 -9.48 -2.49
CA TYR A 52 10.10 -8.73 -3.05
C TYR A 52 10.03 -7.26 -2.59
N TRP A 53 8.87 -6.62 -2.74
CA TRP A 53 8.68 -5.23 -2.35
C TRP A 53 8.81 -5.00 -0.86
N ALA A 54 8.29 -5.91 -0.05
CA ALA A 54 8.42 -5.84 1.40
C ALA A 54 9.89 -5.79 1.82
N ARG A 55 10.74 -6.61 1.20
CA ARG A 55 12.18 -6.59 1.46
C ARG A 55 12.83 -5.27 1.02
N GLU A 56 12.55 -4.78 -0.18
CA GLU A 56 13.16 -3.54 -0.67
C GLU A 56 12.74 -2.31 0.15
N LEU A 57 11.46 -2.24 0.55
CA LEU A 57 10.95 -1.17 1.40
C LEU A 57 11.51 -1.25 2.83
N ARG A 58 11.68 -2.46 3.39
CA ARG A 58 12.33 -2.66 4.69
C ARG A 58 13.79 -2.21 4.69
N LYS A 59 14.52 -2.39 3.59
CA LYS A 59 15.90 -1.86 3.45
C LYS A 59 15.96 -0.33 3.53
N LEU A 60 14.89 0.36 3.14
CA LEU A 60 14.76 1.81 3.27
C LEU A 60 14.31 2.25 4.68
N GLY A 61 14.14 1.31 5.62
CA GLY A 61 13.72 1.58 6.99
C GLY A 61 12.21 1.59 7.22
N HIS A 62 11.40 1.22 6.22
CA HIS A 62 9.95 1.14 6.39
C HIS A 62 9.50 -0.18 7.03
N GLU A 63 8.44 -0.12 7.81
CA GLU A 63 7.74 -1.32 8.25
C GLU A 63 6.74 -1.72 7.16
N VAL A 64 6.71 -3.01 6.80
CA VAL A 64 5.78 -3.51 5.79
C VAL A 64 4.90 -4.60 6.38
N LYS A 65 3.59 -4.37 6.33
CA LYS A 65 2.54 -5.30 6.75
C LYS A 65 1.90 -5.92 5.51
N LEU A 66 2.09 -7.22 5.35
CA LEU A 66 1.47 -7.99 4.27
C LEU A 66 0.12 -8.51 4.74
N MET A 67 -0.93 -8.17 4.01
CA MET A 67 -2.32 -8.49 4.34
C MET A 67 -2.83 -9.56 3.39
N ALA A 68 -3.51 -10.59 3.89
CA ALA A 68 -4.13 -11.58 3.03
C ALA A 68 -5.27 -10.93 2.21
N PRO A 69 -5.40 -11.25 0.91
CA PRO A 69 -6.49 -10.75 0.05
C PRO A 69 -7.88 -10.87 0.68
N GLN A 70 -8.11 -11.96 1.42
CA GLN A 70 -9.39 -12.26 2.08
C GLN A 70 -9.76 -11.25 3.17
N LEU A 71 -8.76 -10.64 3.83
CA LEU A 71 -8.97 -9.64 4.88
C LEU A 71 -9.19 -8.24 4.29
N VAL A 72 -8.69 -7.99 3.08
CA VAL A 72 -8.84 -6.71 2.38
C VAL A 72 -10.18 -6.64 1.66
N LYS A 73 -10.61 -7.75 1.05
CA LYS A 73 -11.81 -7.84 0.21
C LYS A 73 -13.09 -7.22 0.80
N PRO A 74 -13.41 -7.35 2.10
CA PRO A 74 -14.61 -6.74 2.69
C PRO A 74 -14.60 -5.20 2.65
N TYR A 75 -13.42 -4.58 2.61
CA TYR A 75 -13.23 -3.13 2.65
C TYR A 75 -13.10 -2.50 1.25
N VAL A 76 -13.03 -3.32 0.20
CA VAL A 76 -12.98 -2.85 -1.18
C VAL A 76 -14.40 -2.62 -1.70
N MET A 77 -14.71 -1.38 -2.08
CA MET A 77 -16.03 -1.03 -2.62
C MET A 77 -16.34 -1.79 -3.94
N ARG A 78 -17.62 -2.12 -4.15
CA ARG A 78 -18.12 -2.91 -5.30
C ARG A 78 -17.78 -2.37 -6.70
N ASN A 79 -17.52 -1.07 -6.84
CA ASN A 79 -17.07 -0.46 -8.10
C ASN A 79 -15.54 -0.37 -8.13
N LYS A 80 -14.91 -1.51 -8.41
CA LYS A 80 -13.46 -1.75 -8.25
C LYS A 80 -12.61 -0.81 -9.12
N ASN A 81 -11.66 -0.13 -8.51
CA ASN A 81 -10.55 0.53 -9.20
C ASN A 81 -9.32 0.54 -8.28
N ASP A 82 -8.12 0.66 -8.85
CA ASP A 82 -6.86 0.59 -8.09
C ASP A 82 -6.80 1.58 -6.89
N GLY A 83 -7.49 2.73 -7.00
CA GLY A 83 -7.54 3.73 -5.94
C GLY A 83 -8.37 3.28 -4.74
N ARG A 84 -9.52 2.67 -5.00
CA ARG A 84 -10.41 2.08 -4.00
C ARG A 84 -9.82 0.81 -3.39
N ASP A 85 -9.06 0.05 -4.17
CA ASP A 85 -8.32 -1.12 -3.67
C ASP A 85 -7.26 -0.66 -2.65
N ALA A 86 -6.51 0.40 -2.98
CA ALA A 86 -5.52 0.98 -2.07
C ALA A 86 -6.16 1.60 -0.81
N GLU A 87 -7.33 2.22 -0.92
CA GLU A 87 -8.11 2.77 0.18
C GLU A 87 -8.67 1.69 1.11
N GLY A 88 -9.32 0.66 0.56
CA GLY A 88 -9.83 -0.48 1.33
C GLY A 88 -8.71 -1.26 2.04
N LEU A 89 -7.54 -1.37 1.41
CA LEU A 89 -6.34 -1.90 2.07
C LEU A 89 -5.86 -1.02 3.23
N CYS A 90 -5.92 0.30 3.07
CA CYS A 90 -5.54 1.25 4.12
C CYS A 90 -6.51 1.18 5.30
N GLU A 91 -7.81 1.06 5.03
CA GLU A 91 -8.81 0.87 6.08
C GLU A 91 -8.62 -0.46 6.80
N ALA A 92 -8.40 -1.55 6.06
CA ALA A 92 -8.20 -2.88 6.63
C ALA A 92 -6.97 -2.94 7.56
N MET A 93 -5.94 -2.12 7.33
CA MET A 93 -4.78 -2.01 8.22
C MET A 93 -5.09 -1.36 9.58
N GLY A 94 -6.14 -0.53 9.66
CA GLY A 94 -6.55 0.16 10.88
C GLY A 94 -7.48 -0.67 11.77
N ARG A 95 -7.89 -1.87 11.33
CA ARG A 95 -8.78 -2.76 12.08
C ARG A 95 -7.97 -3.83 12.84
N PRO A 96 -8.38 -4.21 14.07
CA PRO A 96 -7.73 -5.24 14.87
C PRO A 96 -7.86 -6.65 14.29
#